data_AF-A0A1W9GDA3-F1
#
_entry.id   AF-A0A1W9GDA3-F1
#
_cell.length_a   1.000
_cell.length_b   1.000
_cell.length_c   1.000
_cell.angle_alpha   90.00
_cell.angle_beta   90.00
_cell.angle_gamma   90.00
#
_symmetry.space_group_name_H-M   'P 1'
#
loop_
_entity.id
_entity.type
_entity.pdbx_description
1 polymer ?
#
loop_
_entity_poly.entity_id
_entity_poly.type
_entity_poly.pdbx_seq_one_letter_code
_entity_poly.pdbx_strand_id
1 'polypeptide(L)'
;MGRKRQGHRRAQRGKTSICSGFLSIASPLSHPTRVVIADSHEVFRAGVCALLEGERNFQVVGLVANVRQVLIESKRTKPDVILLESTLSGGKADICRTLFTIIPSVRIIMTIWDHGDQDAAFFRAVKAGAQGVLPKSVSRVELIQAIHTVARGASHFGSECRLSQSLNDRTGVRPGLRMLSPQEQRIISLIAEGNTNKEIAGKLTLSEKTVKNYIANMFTKLEIRRRTQAAAFYYMKTYQHLAPVDGRMPA
;
A
#
# COMPACT_ATOMS: atom_id res chain seq x y z
N MET A 1 -47.82 28.04 -53.59
CA MET A 1 -46.97 29.19 -54.02
C MET A 1 -46.31 29.80 -52.79
N GLY A 2 -44.98 29.96 -52.75
CA GLY A 2 -44.21 30.74 -51.74
C GLY A 2 -43.79 30.01 -50.45
N ARG A 3 -42.69 29.23 -50.41
CA ARG A 3 -41.28 29.58 -50.09
C ARG A 3 -40.96 30.08 -48.67
N LYS A 4 -40.08 29.30 -47.99
CA LYS A 4 -38.88 29.68 -47.19
C LYS A 4 -39.15 30.46 -45.87
N ARG A 5 -38.49 30.25 -44.72
CA ARG A 5 -37.07 29.92 -44.46
C ARG A 5 -36.86 29.66 -42.95
N GLN A 6 -35.81 28.89 -42.63
CA GLN A 6 -35.23 28.70 -41.29
C GLN A 6 -34.77 30.02 -40.63
N GLY A 7 -34.71 30.03 -39.29
CA GLY A 7 -33.94 31.05 -38.58
C GLY A 7 -34.06 31.07 -37.05
N HIS A 8 -33.19 30.30 -36.39
CA HIS A 8 -32.38 30.74 -35.24
C HIS A 8 -32.98 31.06 -33.85
N ARG A 9 -32.40 30.33 -32.88
CA ARG A 9 -31.76 30.79 -31.63
C ARG A 9 -32.54 30.81 -30.31
N ARG A 10 -31.97 29.99 -29.40
CA ARG A 10 -31.66 30.21 -27.96
C ARG A 10 -32.85 30.27 -27.00
N ALA A 11 -32.98 29.26 -26.13
CA ALA A 11 -32.24 29.05 -24.87
C ALA A 11 -33.00 29.69 -23.71
N GLN A 12 -33.52 28.91 -22.76
CA GLN A 12 -33.03 28.70 -21.38
C GLN A 12 -34.31 28.77 -20.52
N ARG A 13 -34.59 28.01 -19.45
CA ARG A 13 -33.81 27.36 -18.40
C ARG A 13 -34.74 26.32 -17.76
N GLY A 14 -34.23 25.13 -17.50
CA GLY A 14 -34.80 24.15 -16.58
C GLY A 14 -33.65 23.30 -16.03
N LYS A 15 -32.88 23.88 -15.10
CA LYS A 15 -31.71 23.26 -14.48
C LYS A 15 -32.20 22.21 -13.48
N THR A 16 -32.24 20.95 -13.90
CA THR A 16 -32.18 19.82 -12.97
C THR A 16 -30.73 19.35 -12.93
N SER A 17 -29.98 19.78 -11.93
CA SER A 17 -28.60 19.34 -11.74
C SER A 17 -28.59 17.92 -11.20
N ILE A 18 -28.54 16.95 -12.11
CA ILE A 18 -28.10 15.61 -11.77
C ILE A 18 -26.58 15.72 -11.57
N CYS A 19 -26.13 15.52 -10.34
CA CYS A 19 -24.71 15.44 -9.98
C CYS A 19 -24.03 14.38 -10.86
N SER A 20 -23.32 14.83 -11.89
CA SER A 20 -22.34 13.99 -12.59
C SER A 20 -21.10 13.87 -11.70
N GLY A 21 -21.18 12.99 -10.70
CA GLY A 21 -20.01 12.42 -10.06
C GLY A 21 -19.35 11.47 -11.07
N PHE A 22 -18.67 12.04 -12.06
CA PHE A 22 -17.82 11.27 -12.95
C PHE A 22 -16.81 10.54 -12.06
N LEU A 23 -16.94 9.21 -11.99
CA LEU A 23 -15.80 8.36 -11.70
C LEU A 23 -14.69 8.82 -12.64
N SER A 24 -13.61 9.36 -12.09
CA SER A 24 -12.37 9.58 -12.82
C SER A 24 -11.86 8.20 -13.24
N ILE A 25 -12.30 7.73 -14.40
CA ILE A 25 -11.71 6.58 -15.07
C ILE A 25 -10.29 7.01 -15.38
N ALA A 26 -9.36 6.57 -14.54
CA ALA A 26 -7.93 6.76 -14.75
C ALA A 26 -7.60 6.32 -16.17
N SER A 27 -6.83 7.13 -16.90
CA SER A 27 -6.36 6.77 -18.24
C SER A 27 -5.81 5.34 -18.23
N PRO A 28 -6.17 4.50 -19.20
CA PRO A 28 -5.67 3.14 -19.25
C PRO A 28 -4.14 3.18 -19.31
N LEU A 29 -3.49 2.36 -18.50
CA LEU A 29 -2.08 2.04 -18.70
C LEU A 29 -1.94 1.58 -20.15
N SER A 30 -0.90 2.02 -20.85
CA SER A 30 -0.70 1.68 -22.27
C SER A 30 -0.58 0.17 -22.52
N HIS A 31 -0.37 -0.62 -21.46
CA HIS A 31 -0.32 -2.08 -21.47
C HIS A 31 -0.96 -2.65 -20.18
N PRO A 32 -1.49 -3.89 -20.21
CA PRO A 32 -2.00 -4.57 -19.02
C PRO A 32 -0.93 -4.66 -17.94
N THR A 33 -1.31 -4.46 -16.67
CA THR A 33 -0.40 -4.60 -15.53
C THR A 33 0.03 -6.06 -15.40
N ARG A 34 1.35 -6.30 -15.45
CA ARG A 34 1.95 -7.64 -15.45
C ARG A 34 2.19 -8.10 -14.03
N VAL A 35 1.57 -9.21 -13.65
CA VAL A 35 1.52 -9.68 -12.26
C VAL A 35 2.17 -11.05 -12.13
N VAL A 36 3.07 -11.21 -11.15
CA VAL A 36 3.51 -12.52 -10.65
C VAL A 36 2.77 -12.83 -9.35
N ILE A 37 2.27 -14.05 -9.21
CA ILE A 37 1.62 -14.54 -7.99
C ILE A 37 2.54 -15.55 -7.33
N ALA A 38 3.06 -15.18 -6.16
CA ALA A 38 4.00 -15.96 -5.37
C ALA A 38 3.37 -16.37 -4.05
N ASP A 39 2.90 -17.61 -3.96
CA ASP A 39 2.25 -18.14 -2.76
C ASP A 39 2.51 -19.64 -2.64
N SER A 40 2.76 -20.17 -1.44
CA SER A 40 2.93 -21.62 -1.24
C SER A 40 1.64 -22.41 -1.51
N HIS A 41 0.47 -21.78 -1.46
CA HIS A 41 -0.84 -22.42 -1.58
C HIS A 41 -1.32 -22.42 -3.03
N GLU A 42 -1.37 -23.60 -3.63
CA GLU A 42 -1.77 -23.78 -5.03
C GLU A 42 -3.18 -23.27 -5.31
N VAL A 43 -4.15 -23.59 -4.44
CA VAL A 43 -5.54 -23.12 -4.57
C VAL A 43 -5.63 -21.59 -4.55
N PHE A 44 -4.84 -20.94 -3.71
CA PHE A 44 -4.79 -19.47 -3.67
C PHE A 44 -4.23 -18.91 -4.98
N ARG A 45 -3.11 -19.44 -5.48
CA ARG A 45 -2.54 -19.01 -6.76
C ARG A 45 -3.52 -19.17 -7.91
N ALA A 46 -4.17 -20.32 -8.02
CA ALA A 46 -5.14 -20.62 -9.06
C ALA A 46 -6.36 -19.68 -8.98
N GLY A 47 -6.89 -19.46 -7.77
CA GLY A 47 -8.03 -18.57 -7.54
C GLY A 47 -7.73 -17.11 -7.91
N VAL A 48 -6.57 -16.58 -7.50
CA VAL A 48 -6.14 -15.22 -7.87
C VAL A 48 -5.86 -15.13 -9.38
N CYS A 49 -5.27 -16.15 -9.99
CA CYS A 49 -5.03 -16.19 -11.43
C CYS A 49 -6.34 -16.07 -12.22
N ALA A 50 -7.31 -16.94 -11.93
CA ALA A 50 -8.61 -16.92 -12.59
C ALA A 50 -9.36 -15.59 -12.39
N LEU A 51 -9.22 -14.97 -11.21
CA LEU A 51 -9.78 -13.66 -10.94
C LEU A 51 -9.16 -12.57 -11.82
N LEU A 52 -7.83 -12.54 -11.95
CA LEU A 52 -7.12 -11.52 -12.72
C LEU A 52 -7.23 -11.73 -14.23
N GLU A 53 -7.28 -12.97 -14.71
CA GLU A 53 -7.50 -13.27 -16.14
C GLU A 53 -8.90 -12.84 -16.62
N GLY A 54 -9.87 -12.75 -15.71
CA GLY A 54 -11.19 -12.18 -16.00
C GLY A 54 -11.20 -10.66 -16.22
N GLU A 55 -10.08 -9.97 -15.99
CA GLU A 55 -9.95 -8.52 -16.04
C GLU A 55 -8.97 -8.10 -17.15
N ARG A 56 -9.44 -7.32 -18.13
CA ARG A 56 -8.62 -6.93 -19.30
C ARG A 56 -7.37 -6.10 -18.97
N ASN A 57 -7.32 -5.52 -17.78
CA ASN A 57 -6.25 -4.63 -17.36
C ASN A 57 -5.07 -5.35 -16.70
N PHE A 58 -5.15 -6.69 -16.54
CA PHE A 58 -4.09 -7.48 -15.92
C PHE A 58 -3.60 -8.58 -16.86
N GLN A 59 -2.34 -8.94 -16.68
CA GLN A 59 -1.74 -10.11 -17.31
C GLN A 59 -0.97 -10.87 -16.23
N VAL A 60 -1.39 -12.09 -15.92
CA VAL A 60 -0.61 -12.96 -15.03
C VAL A 60 0.55 -13.54 -15.83
N VAL A 61 1.78 -13.20 -15.44
CA VAL A 61 3.01 -13.58 -16.16
C VAL A 61 3.78 -14.70 -15.48
N GLY A 62 3.38 -15.09 -14.26
CA GLY A 62 3.95 -16.24 -13.56
C GLY A 62 3.20 -16.63 -12.28
N LEU A 63 3.13 -17.93 -12.02
CA LEU A 63 2.63 -18.53 -10.78
C LEU A 63 3.77 -19.30 -10.14
N VAL A 64 4.16 -18.94 -8.92
CA VAL A 64 5.33 -19.50 -8.25
C VAL A 64 5.04 -19.90 -6.81
N ALA A 65 5.63 -21.01 -6.36
CA ALA A 65 5.33 -21.61 -5.06
C ALA A 65 6.41 -21.40 -4.01
N ASN A 66 7.59 -20.89 -4.39
CA ASN A 66 8.73 -20.73 -3.48
C ASN A 66 9.67 -19.61 -3.90
N VAL A 67 10.50 -19.16 -2.95
CA VAL A 67 11.48 -18.06 -3.09
C VAL A 67 12.36 -18.18 -4.33
N ARG A 68 12.90 -19.38 -4.59
CA ARG A 68 13.80 -19.60 -5.72
C ARG A 68 13.08 -19.33 -7.05
N GLN A 69 11.86 -19.82 -7.19
CA GLN A 69 11.03 -19.58 -8.36
C GLN A 69 10.66 -18.11 -8.51
N VAL A 70 10.35 -17.39 -7.41
CA VAL A 70 10.07 -15.94 -7.47
C VAL A 70 11.20 -15.19 -8.14
N LEU A 71 12.45 -15.41 -7.73
CA LEU A 71 13.60 -14.69 -8.28
C LEU A 71 13.82 -15.00 -9.76
N ILE A 72 13.72 -16.28 -10.15
CA ILE A 72 13.90 -16.73 -11.53
C ILE A 72 12.82 -16.13 -12.44
N GLU A 73 11.56 -16.31 -12.05
CA GLU A 73 10.41 -15.84 -12.84
C GLU A 73 10.35 -14.32 -12.90
N SER A 74 10.66 -13.62 -11.81
CA SER A 74 10.68 -12.16 -11.81
C SER A 74 11.75 -11.64 -12.77
N LYS A 75 12.94 -12.24 -12.80
CA LYS A 75 14.01 -11.85 -13.73
C LYS A 75 13.63 -12.11 -15.19
N ARG A 76 12.98 -13.25 -15.47
CA ARG A 76 12.53 -13.65 -16.80
C ARG A 76 11.40 -12.76 -17.31
N THR A 77 10.42 -12.48 -16.46
CA THR A 77 9.18 -11.82 -16.86
C THR A 77 9.22 -10.32 -16.65
N LYS A 78 9.99 -9.78 -15.70
CA LYS A 78 10.00 -8.35 -15.32
C LYS A 78 8.57 -7.84 -15.04
N PRO A 79 7.89 -8.36 -14.01
CA PRO A 79 6.52 -7.94 -13.69
C PRO A 79 6.48 -6.51 -13.17
N ASP A 80 5.32 -5.87 -13.29
CA ASP A 80 5.03 -4.58 -12.66
C ASP A 80 4.73 -4.75 -11.17
N VAL A 81 3.98 -5.81 -10.84
CA VAL A 81 3.56 -6.13 -9.48
C VAL A 81 3.83 -7.60 -9.16
N ILE A 82 4.35 -7.86 -7.96
CA ILE A 82 4.45 -9.19 -7.37
C ILE A 82 3.48 -9.25 -6.19
N LEU A 83 2.53 -10.19 -6.23
CA LEU A 83 1.77 -10.62 -5.05
C LEU A 83 2.62 -11.66 -4.33
N LEU A 84 3.18 -11.31 -3.17
CA LEU A 84 4.14 -12.13 -2.45
C LEU A 84 3.58 -12.56 -1.09
N GLU A 85 3.46 -13.86 -0.88
CA GLU A 85 3.04 -14.41 0.40
C GLU A 85 4.10 -14.18 1.47
N SER A 86 3.64 -13.74 2.65
CA SER A 86 4.50 -13.30 3.74
C SER A 86 5.44 -14.37 4.30
N THR A 87 5.03 -15.64 4.39
CA THR A 87 5.89 -16.73 4.86
C THR A 87 6.98 -17.08 3.84
N LEU A 88 6.72 -16.94 2.53
CA LEU A 88 7.76 -17.03 1.50
C LEU A 88 8.81 -15.91 1.66
N SER A 89 8.44 -14.74 2.18
CA SER A 89 9.40 -13.67 2.45
C SER A 89 10.27 -13.89 3.71
N GLY A 90 9.96 -14.90 4.52
CA GLY A 90 10.45 -15.06 5.90
C GLY A 90 11.72 -15.90 6.11
N GLY A 91 12.51 -16.22 5.08
CA GLY A 91 13.71 -17.06 5.23
C GLY A 91 15.03 -16.35 4.95
N LYS A 92 15.79 -15.97 5.99
CA LYS A 92 17.21 -15.48 6.08
C LYS A 92 17.74 -14.44 5.05
N ALA A 93 17.14 -14.27 3.90
CA ALA A 93 17.41 -13.27 2.89
C ALA A 93 16.11 -12.46 2.67
N ASP A 94 16.20 -11.14 2.82
CA ASP A 94 15.11 -10.23 2.49
C ASP A 94 14.86 -10.28 0.97
N ILE A 95 13.94 -11.16 0.56
CA ILE A 95 13.61 -11.39 -0.85
C ILE A 95 13.19 -10.09 -1.55
N CYS A 96 12.52 -9.18 -0.84
CA CYS A 96 12.12 -7.88 -1.36
C CYS A 96 13.35 -7.07 -1.74
N ARG A 97 14.36 -7.00 -0.86
CA ARG A 97 15.62 -6.33 -1.16
C ARG A 97 16.31 -6.91 -2.40
N THR A 98 16.34 -8.23 -2.55
CA THR A 98 16.89 -8.87 -3.75
C THR A 98 16.09 -8.49 -5.00
N LEU A 99 14.76 -8.55 -4.92
CA LEU A 99 13.85 -8.17 -6.02
C LEU A 99 14.03 -6.73 -6.46
N PHE A 100 14.12 -5.78 -5.52
CA PHE A 100 14.39 -4.37 -5.83
C PHE A 100 15.77 -4.16 -6.45
N THR A 101 16.75 -4.99 -6.12
CA THR A 101 18.09 -4.93 -6.74
C THR A 101 18.06 -5.39 -8.19
N ILE A 102 17.33 -6.48 -8.49
CA ILE A 102 17.28 -7.04 -9.85
C ILE A 102 16.27 -6.32 -10.77
N ILE A 103 15.21 -5.75 -10.20
CA ILE A 103 14.13 -5.07 -10.91
C ILE A 103 13.75 -3.82 -10.10
N PRO A 104 14.48 -2.71 -10.23
CA PRO A 104 14.24 -1.49 -9.44
C PRO A 104 12.82 -0.91 -9.53
N SER A 105 12.12 -1.15 -10.63
CA SER A 105 10.75 -0.68 -10.86
C SER A 105 9.66 -1.58 -10.28
N VAL A 106 10.00 -2.79 -9.83
CA VAL A 106 9.01 -3.77 -9.37
C VAL A 106 8.31 -3.27 -8.12
N ARG A 107 7.00 -3.51 -8.05
CA ARG A 107 6.20 -3.24 -6.85
C ARG A 107 5.77 -4.55 -6.21
N ILE A 108 5.69 -4.56 -4.89
CA ILE A 108 5.38 -5.75 -4.10
C ILE A 108 4.15 -5.45 -3.24
N ILE A 109 3.14 -6.30 -3.38
CA ILE A 109 2.02 -6.39 -2.44
C ILE A 109 2.21 -7.69 -1.66
N MET A 110 2.33 -7.59 -0.35
CA MET A 110 2.46 -8.77 0.50
C MET A 110 1.08 -9.32 0.88
N THR A 111 0.86 -10.62 0.69
CA THR A 111 -0.34 -11.30 1.20
C THR A 111 -0.05 -11.91 2.56
N ILE A 112 -0.91 -11.65 3.53
CA ILE A 112 -0.81 -12.14 4.91
C ILE A 112 -2.00 -13.03 5.25
N TRP A 113 -1.80 -13.94 6.21
CA TRP A 113 -2.89 -14.72 6.76
C TRP A 113 -3.78 -13.91 7.67
N ASP A 114 -5.06 -14.28 7.70
CA ASP A 114 -6.07 -13.59 8.52
C ASP A 114 -6.11 -14.11 9.96
N HIS A 115 -5.24 -15.05 10.28
CA HIS A 115 -5.07 -15.62 11.61
C HIS A 115 -3.67 -15.36 12.13
N GLY A 116 -3.55 -15.28 13.46
CA GLY A 116 -2.30 -14.94 14.14
C GLY A 116 -2.07 -13.44 14.30
N ASP A 117 -0.81 -13.05 14.53
CA ASP A 117 -0.42 -11.65 14.74
C ASP A 117 -0.31 -10.91 13.39
N GLN A 118 -1.47 -10.53 12.86
CA GLN A 118 -1.59 -9.76 11.61
C GLN A 118 -0.83 -8.44 11.67
N ASP A 119 -0.81 -7.84 12.85
CA ASP A 119 -0.13 -6.61 13.20
C ASP A 119 1.40 -6.75 12.97
N ALA A 120 2.01 -7.80 13.51
CA ALA A 120 3.42 -8.11 13.30
C ALA A 120 3.73 -8.55 11.86
N ALA A 121 2.82 -9.26 11.19
CA ALA A 121 2.97 -9.62 9.78
C ALA A 121 2.95 -8.38 8.87
N PHE A 122 1.97 -7.49 9.08
CA PHE A 122 1.86 -6.21 8.40
C PHE A 122 3.12 -5.36 8.58
N PHE A 123 3.59 -5.24 9.82
CA PHE A 123 4.79 -4.47 10.12
C PHE A 123 6.03 -5.02 9.40
N ARG A 124 6.22 -6.35 9.40
CA ARG A 124 7.32 -6.99 8.66
C ARG A 124 7.24 -6.70 7.17
N ALA A 125 6.04 -6.73 6.59
CA ALA A 125 5.83 -6.43 5.18
C ALA A 125 6.24 -4.99 4.81
N VAL A 126 5.80 -4.02 5.63
CA VAL A 126 6.15 -2.60 5.43
C VAL A 126 7.65 -2.38 5.59
N LYS A 127 8.26 -2.99 6.62
CA LYS A 127 9.71 -2.90 6.86
C LYS A 127 10.53 -3.48 5.71
N ALA A 128 10.04 -4.54 5.06
CA ALA A 128 10.64 -5.12 3.86
C ALA A 128 10.43 -4.26 2.59
N GLY A 129 9.73 -3.12 2.70
CA GLY A 129 9.52 -2.20 1.59
C GLY A 129 8.32 -2.53 0.69
N ALA A 130 7.42 -3.42 1.13
CA ALA A 130 6.20 -3.69 0.38
C ALA A 130 5.35 -2.42 0.24
N GLN A 131 4.87 -2.15 -0.96
CA GLN A 131 3.99 -1.01 -1.25
C GLN A 131 2.51 -1.33 -1.01
N GLY A 132 2.18 -2.59 -0.75
CA GLY A 132 0.86 -2.94 -0.22
C GLY A 132 0.89 -4.17 0.67
N VAL A 133 -0.14 -4.31 1.49
CA VAL A 133 -0.36 -5.48 2.35
C VAL A 133 -1.84 -5.81 2.31
N LEU A 134 -2.16 -7.08 2.03
CA LEU A 134 -3.54 -7.57 1.95
C LEU A 134 -3.72 -8.87 2.73
N PRO A 135 -4.82 -9.02 3.48
CA PRO A 135 -5.27 -10.32 3.98
C PRO A 135 -5.57 -11.27 2.81
N LYS A 136 -5.41 -12.58 3.02
CA LYS A 136 -5.77 -13.58 1.99
C LYS A 136 -7.28 -13.67 1.76
N SER A 137 -8.10 -13.26 2.73
CA SER A 137 -9.57 -13.12 2.58
C SER A 137 -10.03 -11.81 1.94
N VAL A 138 -9.11 -10.99 1.41
CA VAL A 138 -9.46 -9.74 0.74
C VAL A 138 -10.51 -9.96 -0.35
N SER A 139 -11.46 -9.04 -0.47
CA SER A 139 -12.47 -9.09 -1.53
C SER A 139 -11.84 -8.92 -2.92
N ARG A 140 -12.49 -9.47 -3.96
CA ARG A 140 -12.07 -9.27 -5.37
C ARG A 140 -11.86 -7.80 -5.71
N VAL A 141 -12.79 -6.94 -5.31
CA VAL A 141 -12.77 -5.51 -5.62
C VAL A 141 -11.55 -4.83 -4.99
N GLU A 142 -11.27 -5.13 -3.73
CA GLU A 142 -10.14 -4.55 -3.01
C GLU A 142 -8.79 -5.07 -3.54
N LEU A 143 -8.69 -6.35 -3.90
CA LEU A 143 -7.50 -6.91 -4.55
C LEU A 143 -7.18 -6.18 -5.87
N ILE A 144 -8.17 -6.03 -6.75
CA ILE A 144 -8.02 -5.33 -8.03
C ILE A 144 -7.61 -3.88 -7.79
N GLN A 145 -8.27 -3.20 -6.86
CA GLN A 145 -7.97 -1.81 -6.51
C GLN A 145 -6.54 -1.66 -5.96
N ALA A 146 -6.10 -2.60 -5.12
CA ALA A 146 -4.77 -2.61 -4.55
C ALA A 146 -3.68 -2.76 -5.63
N ILE A 147 -3.82 -3.74 -6.52
CA ILE A 147 -2.87 -3.96 -7.63
C ILE A 147 -2.79 -2.71 -8.51
N HIS A 148 -3.94 -2.13 -8.88
CA HIS A 148 -3.97 -0.89 -9.66
C HIS A 148 -3.31 0.30 -8.96
N THR A 149 -3.58 0.47 -7.66
CA THR A 149 -3.04 1.56 -6.85
C THR A 149 -1.51 1.46 -6.79
N VAL A 150 -1.02 0.25 -6.53
CA VAL A 150 0.42 -0.03 -6.37
C VAL A 150 1.15 0.05 -7.70
N ALA A 151 0.57 -0.47 -8.78
CA ALA A 151 1.14 -0.36 -10.14
C ALA A 151 1.31 1.10 -10.59
N ARG A 152 0.41 2.01 -10.19
CA ARG A 152 0.51 3.45 -10.47
C ARG A 152 1.47 4.21 -9.56
N GLY A 153 2.14 3.50 -8.67
CA GLY A 153 3.20 4.07 -7.85
C GLY A 153 2.79 4.44 -6.43
N ALA A 154 1.51 4.38 -6.10
CA ALA A 154 1.00 4.66 -4.77
C ALA A 154 1.11 3.43 -3.85
N SER A 155 0.82 3.60 -2.55
CA SER A 155 0.79 2.48 -1.60
C SER A 155 -0.64 2.10 -1.24
N HIS A 156 -0.88 0.83 -0.92
CA HIS A 156 -2.19 0.29 -0.54
C HIS A 156 -2.10 -0.67 0.65
N PHE A 157 -2.40 -0.17 1.84
CA PHE A 157 -2.21 -0.91 3.10
C PHE A 157 -3.51 -1.40 3.75
N GLY A 158 -4.55 -1.62 2.93
CA GLY A 158 -5.86 -2.09 3.40
C GLY A 158 -6.58 -1.10 4.31
N SER A 159 -7.80 -1.46 4.68
CA SER A 159 -8.69 -0.64 5.49
C SER A 159 -8.27 -0.49 6.97
N GLU A 160 -7.51 -1.44 7.52
CA GLU A 160 -6.98 -1.38 8.90
C GLU A 160 -5.84 -0.36 9.08
N CYS A 161 -5.14 -0.03 7.98
CA CYS A 161 -4.22 1.10 7.89
C CYS A 161 -4.79 2.24 7.05
N ARG A 162 -6.13 2.42 7.02
CA ARG A 162 -6.70 3.76 6.77
C ARG A 162 -6.28 4.68 7.91
N LEU A 163 -5.02 5.09 7.86
CA LEU A 163 -4.50 6.33 8.39
C LEU A 163 -5.34 7.43 7.73
N SER A 164 -6.50 7.71 8.32
CA SER A 164 -7.37 8.86 8.07
C SER A 164 -7.28 9.40 6.62
N GLN A 165 -7.55 8.56 5.61
CA GLN A 165 -7.82 9.09 4.27
C GLN A 165 -9.18 9.80 4.23
N SER A 166 -10.01 9.65 5.26
CA SER A 166 -11.37 10.22 5.32
C SER A 166 -11.49 11.57 6.06
N LEU A 167 -10.40 12.29 6.34
CA LEU A 167 -10.47 13.60 7.00
C LEU A 167 -9.73 14.72 6.23
N ASN A 168 -9.66 14.64 4.90
CA ASN A 168 -8.83 15.61 4.17
C ASN A 168 -9.43 16.29 2.93
N ASP A 169 -10.74 16.17 2.68
CA ASP A 169 -11.38 16.92 1.59
C ASP A 169 -11.75 18.38 1.95
N ARG A 170 -11.45 18.85 3.17
CA ARG A 170 -11.89 20.20 3.61
C ARG A 170 -10.83 21.10 4.24
N THR A 171 -9.67 20.60 4.70
CA THR A 171 -8.70 21.44 5.45
C THR A 171 -7.24 21.31 5.01
N GLY A 172 -6.88 20.37 4.13
CA GLY A 172 -5.55 20.30 3.52
C GLY A 172 -4.37 19.91 4.44
N VAL A 173 -4.59 19.72 5.74
CA VAL A 173 -3.53 19.34 6.69
C VAL A 173 -3.53 17.83 6.88
N ARG A 174 -2.60 17.15 6.21
CA ARG A 174 -2.37 15.71 6.41
C ARG A 174 -1.72 15.50 7.79
N PRO A 175 -2.21 14.58 8.64
CA PRO A 175 -1.44 14.09 9.77
C PRO A 175 -0.08 13.59 9.26
N GLY A 176 0.97 14.27 9.71
CA GLY A 176 2.34 14.03 9.28
C GLY A 176 3.24 13.96 10.49
N LEU A 177 4.43 13.38 10.32
CA LEU A 177 5.46 13.36 11.37
C LEU A 177 5.74 14.76 11.94
N ARG A 178 5.51 15.83 11.15
CA ARG A 178 5.63 17.23 11.57
C ARG A 178 4.66 17.68 12.67
N MET A 179 3.57 16.95 12.92
CA MET A 179 2.64 17.23 14.03
C MET A 179 3.11 16.64 15.36
N LEU A 180 4.09 15.75 15.32
CA LEU A 180 4.70 15.17 16.51
C LEU A 180 5.79 16.09 17.04
N SER A 181 5.88 16.19 18.36
CA SER A 181 7.02 16.82 19.02
C SER A 181 8.33 16.09 18.69
N PRO A 182 9.50 16.73 18.83
CA PRO A 182 10.79 16.08 18.58
C PRO A 182 10.98 14.79 19.38
N GLN A 183 10.45 14.72 20.61
CA GLN A 183 10.52 13.51 21.42
C GLN A 183 9.58 12.42 20.91
N GLU A 184 8.37 12.75 20.48
CA GLU A 184 7.45 11.80 19.87
C GLU A 184 7.99 11.26 18.52
N GLN A 185 8.70 12.09 17.75
CA GLN A 185 9.39 11.64 16.53
C GLN A 185 10.50 10.63 16.81
N ARG A 186 11.28 10.82 17.89
CA ARG A 186 12.28 9.84 18.34
C ARG A 186 11.65 8.56 18.86
N ILE A 187 10.52 8.67 19.57
CA ILE A 187 9.81 7.50 20.09
C ILE A 187 9.19 6.69 18.95
N ILE A 188 8.55 7.33 17.97
CA ILE A 188 7.93 6.62 16.85
C ILE A 188 8.96 5.90 15.97
N SER A 189 10.17 6.46 15.79
CA SER A 189 11.25 5.76 15.07
C SER A 189 11.71 4.50 15.83
N LEU A 190 11.87 4.58 17.15
CA LEU A 190 12.22 3.41 17.97
C LEU A 190 11.10 2.38 18.04
N ILE A 191 9.83 2.80 18.00
CA ILE A 191 8.69 1.90 17.84
C ILE A 191 8.80 1.17 16.50
N ALA A 192 9.13 1.90 15.43
CA ALA A 192 9.31 1.34 14.10
C ALA A 192 10.52 0.42 13.99
N GLU A 193 11.51 0.53 14.86
CA GLU A 193 12.60 -0.45 14.96
C GLU A 193 12.20 -1.74 15.69
N GLY A 194 11.04 -1.77 16.37
CA GLY A 194 10.56 -2.91 17.15
C GLY A 194 10.96 -2.89 18.63
N ASN A 195 11.53 -1.80 19.13
CA ASN A 195 11.88 -1.68 20.55
C ASN A 195 10.62 -1.76 21.43
N THR A 196 10.73 -2.28 22.64
CA THR A 196 9.71 -2.26 23.71
C THR A 196 9.71 -0.93 24.44
N ASN A 197 8.68 -0.65 25.25
CA ASN A 197 8.64 0.59 26.06
C ASN A 197 9.82 0.69 27.04
N LYS A 198 10.28 -0.45 27.58
CA LYS A 198 11.44 -0.55 28.47
C LYS A 198 12.74 -0.22 27.74
N GLU A 199 12.92 -0.77 26.54
CA GLU A 199 14.10 -0.47 25.70
C GLU A 199 14.11 0.99 25.25
N ILE A 200 12.96 1.55 24.87
CA ILE A 200 12.83 2.97 24.53
C ILE A 200 13.16 3.86 25.74
N ALA A 201 12.65 3.50 26.92
CA ALA A 201 12.94 4.20 28.17
C ALA A 201 14.45 4.22 28.45
N GLY A 202 15.13 3.09 28.29
CA GLY A 202 16.59 3.00 28.40
C GLY A 202 17.32 3.86 27.36
N LYS A 203 16.96 3.75 26.08
CA LYS A 203 17.59 4.49 24.97
C LYS A 203 17.43 6.01 25.07
N LEU A 204 16.31 6.48 25.61
CA LEU A 204 16.00 7.91 25.71
C LEU A 204 16.20 8.49 27.13
N THR A 205 16.71 7.68 28.07
CA THR A 205 16.89 8.05 29.48
C THR A 205 15.58 8.60 30.09
N LEU A 206 14.47 7.91 29.81
CA LEU A 206 13.13 8.22 30.33
C LEU A 206 12.63 7.13 31.27
N SER A 207 11.59 7.42 32.05
CA SER A 207 10.83 6.36 32.73
C SER A 207 9.90 5.63 31.75
N GLU A 208 9.62 4.35 31.99
CA GLU A 208 8.64 3.59 31.19
C GLU A 208 7.25 4.25 31.20
N LYS A 209 6.85 4.86 32.33
CA LYS A 209 5.59 5.61 32.45
C LYS A 209 5.58 6.82 31.51
N THR A 210 6.69 7.56 31.46
CA THR A 210 6.84 8.71 30.55
C THR A 210 6.74 8.26 29.09
N VAL A 211 7.36 7.14 28.72
CA VAL A 211 7.25 6.57 27.36
C VAL A 211 5.80 6.21 27.04
N LYS A 212 5.08 5.54 27.95
CA LYS A 212 3.65 5.22 27.77
C LYS A 212 2.80 6.46 27.51
N ASN A 213 3.05 7.56 28.23
CA ASN A 213 2.33 8.81 28.05
C ASN A 213 2.59 9.43 26.67
N TYR A 214 3.85 9.47 26.22
CA TYR A 214 4.18 9.93 24.87
C TYR A 214 3.50 9.09 23.80
N ILE A 215 3.47 7.77 23.96
CA ILE A 215 2.81 6.86 23.01
C ILE A 215 1.31 7.14 22.95
N ALA A 216 0.64 7.28 24.09
CA ALA A 216 -0.80 7.58 24.13
C ALA A 216 -1.13 8.92 23.45
N ASN A 217 -0.35 9.97 23.72
CA ASN A 217 -0.53 11.28 23.12
C ASN A 217 -0.28 11.25 21.60
N MET A 218 0.80 10.59 21.18
CA MET A 218 1.12 10.39 19.77
C MET A 218 0.04 9.60 19.04
N PHE A 219 -0.50 8.55 19.65
CA PHE A 219 -1.57 7.75 19.06
C PHE A 219 -2.83 8.58 18.84
N THR A 220 -3.16 9.43 19.81
CA THR A 220 -4.26 10.39 19.70
C THR A 220 -4.02 11.38 18.56
N LYS A 221 -2.82 11.98 18.48
CA LYS A 221 -2.45 12.95 17.42
C LYS A 221 -2.46 12.35 16.02
N LEU A 222 -2.08 11.09 15.89
CA LEU A 222 -2.02 10.38 14.61
C LEU A 222 -3.31 9.61 14.29
N GLU A 223 -4.30 9.64 15.20
CA GLU A 223 -5.55 8.89 15.09
C GLU A 223 -5.35 7.38 14.87
N ILE A 224 -4.32 6.83 15.51
CA ILE A 224 -3.99 5.40 15.46
C ILE A 224 -4.26 4.74 16.81
N ARG A 225 -4.49 3.43 16.80
CA ARG A 225 -4.83 2.65 18.00
C ARG A 225 -3.78 1.63 18.36
N ARG A 226 -3.01 1.16 17.38
CA ARG A 226 -2.05 0.07 17.56
C ARG A 226 -0.61 0.52 17.35
N ARG A 227 0.31 -0.10 18.08
CA ARG A 227 1.77 0.12 17.96
C ARG A 227 2.29 -0.16 16.55
N THR A 228 1.73 -1.18 15.94
CA THR A 228 2.00 -1.59 14.56
C THR A 228 1.55 -0.54 13.55
N GLN A 229 0.40 0.10 13.77
CA GLN A 229 -0.03 1.26 12.97
C GLN A 229 0.92 2.46 13.12
N ALA A 230 1.50 2.68 14.30
CA ALA A 230 2.50 3.75 14.50
C ALA A 230 3.79 3.46 13.73
N ALA A 231 4.25 2.22 13.80
CA ALA A 231 5.42 1.75 13.08
C ALA A 231 5.20 1.83 11.55
N ALA A 232 4.04 1.36 11.08
CA ALA A 232 3.58 1.49 9.72
C ALA A 232 3.55 2.94 9.24
N PHE A 233 2.93 3.82 10.03
CA PHE A 233 2.83 5.25 9.74
C PHE A 233 4.22 5.87 9.58
N TYR A 234 5.17 5.54 10.47
CA TYR A 234 6.55 6.01 10.37
C TYR A 234 7.19 5.58 9.05
N TYR A 235 7.17 4.30 8.71
CA TYR A 235 7.71 3.82 7.43
C TYR A 235 6.97 4.44 6.24
N MET A 236 5.64 4.53 6.26
CA MET A 236 4.89 5.15 5.18
C MET A 236 5.27 6.61 4.97
N LYS A 237 5.47 7.38 6.04
CA LYS A 237 5.77 8.82 5.96
C LYS A 237 7.24 9.11 5.67
N THR A 238 8.15 8.32 6.24
CA THR A 238 9.58 8.43 5.98
C THR A 238 9.92 8.00 4.56
N TYR A 239 9.20 7.01 4.02
CA TYR A 239 9.45 6.47 2.68
C TYR A 239 8.44 6.97 1.62
N GLN A 240 7.46 7.83 1.97
CA GLN A 240 6.56 8.50 1.01
C GLN A 240 7.28 9.47 0.05
N HIS A 241 8.53 9.84 0.33
CA HIS A 241 9.40 10.62 -0.57
C HIS A 241 10.46 9.78 -1.28
N LEU A 242 10.49 8.47 -1.00
CA LEU A 242 11.33 7.49 -1.67
C LEU A 242 10.44 6.63 -2.59
N ALA A 243 9.72 7.27 -3.52
CA ALA A 243 9.55 6.58 -4.79
C ALA A 243 10.97 6.34 -5.30
N PRO A 244 11.36 5.10 -5.66
CA PRO A 244 12.71 4.84 -6.12
C PRO A 244 12.93 5.67 -7.38
N VAL A 245 13.65 6.78 -7.26
CA VAL A 245 14.24 7.43 -8.42
C VAL A 245 15.36 6.52 -8.95
N ASP A 246 16.00 5.70 -8.08
CA ASP A 246 17.15 4.87 -8.45
C ASP A 246 17.31 3.53 -7.68
N GLY A 247 16.23 2.92 -7.18
CA GLY A 247 16.28 1.53 -6.68
C GLY A 247 17.14 1.24 -5.43
N ARG A 248 17.57 2.26 -4.66
CA ARG A 248 18.28 2.07 -3.39
C ARG A 248 17.43 2.53 -2.21
N MET A 249 17.21 1.65 -1.24
CA MET A 249 16.72 2.04 0.08
C MET A 249 17.88 2.57 0.93
N PRO A 250 17.68 3.62 1.75
CA PRO A 250 18.65 4.01 2.76
C PRO A 250 18.80 2.90 3.82
N ALA A 251 20.04 2.75 4.29
CA ALA A 251 20.49 1.71 5.23
C ALA A 251 19.81 1.79 6.60
#